data_AF-X0RU18-F1
#
_entry.id   AF-X0RU18-F1
#
_cell.length_a   1.000
_cell.length_b   1.000
_cell.length_c   1.000
_cell.angle_alpha   90.00
_cell.angle_beta   90.00
_cell.angle_gamma   90.00
#
_symmetry.space_group_name_H-M   'P 1'
#
loop_
_entity.id
_entity.type
_entity.pdbx_description
1 polymer ?
#
loop_
_entity_poly.entity_id
_entity_poly.type
_entity_poly.pdbx_seq_one_letter_code
_entity_poly.pdbx_strand_id
1 'polypeptide(L)'
;MLTRVDRMLLAVRDREAAADTFRRILGAERVREGTSRLLGARRTVVQAGVSQFELLEPAGEGLVASHLERWDEGILAVGFSAADLSALGSRLSQRGVSYSEEDGRLWVASDQTPGMNVVLSPDEERSPVGLIKWLYEVTNIVDDHERAAAFYADAFGLDPAR
;
A
#
# COMPACT_ATOMS: atom_id res chain seq x y z
N MET A 1 -5.70 10.62 -11.48
CA MET A 1 -6.68 10.31 -10.40
C MET A 1 -6.56 8.84 -10.05
N LEU A 2 -6.91 8.46 -8.82
CA LEU A 2 -6.86 7.08 -8.36
C LEU A 2 -7.93 6.24 -9.07
N THR A 3 -7.62 4.97 -9.36
CA THR A 3 -8.52 4.05 -10.06
C THR A 3 -9.06 2.94 -9.16
N ARG A 4 -8.28 2.47 -8.18
CA ARG A 4 -8.71 1.45 -7.21
C ARG A 4 -7.78 1.39 -6.00
N VAL A 5 -8.27 0.74 -4.94
CA VAL A 5 -7.39 0.12 -3.94
C VAL A 5 -6.69 -1.05 -4.62
N ASP A 6 -5.37 -0.97 -4.72
CA ASP A 6 -4.56 -1.90 -5.50
C ASP A 6 -3.90 -2.95 -4.62
N ARG A 7 -3.39 -2.53 -3.47
CA ARG A 7 -2.59 -3.39 -2.60
C ARG A 7 -2.64 -3.02 -1.13
N MET A 8 -2.20 -3.97 -0.29
CA MET A 8 -1.83 -3.72 1.10
C MET A 8 -0.42 -4.21 1.35
N LEU A 9 0.36 -3.45 2.10
CA LEU A 9 1.68 -3.83 2.56
C LEU A 9 1.57 -4.20 4.03
N LEU A 10 2.01 -5.40 4.39
CA LEU A 10 1.96 -5.92 5.75
C LEU A 10 3.37 -6.16 6.26
N ALA A 11 3.69 -5.61 7.42
CA ALA A 11 4.89 -6.00 8.16
C ALA A 11 4.63 -7.35 8.83
N VAL A 12 5.49 -8.33 8.56
CA VAL A 12 5.38 -9.69 9.07
C VAL A 12 6.75 -10.19 9.56
N ARG A 13 6.77 -11.12 10.51
CA ARG A 13 7.99 -11.73 11.03
C ARG A 13 8.52 -12.82 10.09
N ASP A 14 7.63 -13.47 9.37
CA ASP A 14 7.95 -14.53 8.40
C ASP A 14 7.05 -14.39 7.16
N ARG A 15 7.64 -13.93 6.04
CA ARG A 15 6.87 -13.72 4.80
C ARG A 15 6.39 -15.02 4.16
N GLU A 16 7.09 -16.13 4.38
CA GLU A 16 6.74 -17.44 3.82
C GLU A 16 5.53 -18.04 4.55
N ALA A 17 5.54 -18.00 5.88
CA ALA A 17 4.42 -18.44 6.71
C ALA A 17 3.16 -17.57 6.48
N ALA A 18 3.35 -16.25 6.33
CA ALA A 18 2.27 -15.34 5.97
C ALA A 18 1.70 -15.66 4.57
N ALA A 19 2.56 -15.91 3.57
CA ALA A 19 2.13 -16.25 2.21
C ALA A 19 1.31 -17.55 2.19
N ASP A 20 1.71 -18.55 2.97
CA ASP A 20 0.98 -19.80 3.10
C ASP A 20 -0.39 -19.62 3.77
N THR A 21 -0.48 -18.70 4.73
CA THR A 21 -1.76 -18.31 5.34
C THR A 21 -2.68 -17.63 4.34
N PHE A 22 -2.17 -16.68 3.55
CA PHE A 22 -2.93 -16.04 2.48
C PHE A 22 -3.41 -17.04 1.42
N ARG A 23 -2.55 -17.99 1.02
CA ARG A 23 -2.93 -19.09 0.13
C ARG A 23 -4.06 -19.92 0.72
N ARG A 24 -3.93 -20.34 1.99
CA ARG A 24 -4.92 -21.20 2.65
C ARG A 24 -6.28 -20.53 2.86
N ILE A 25 -6.29 -19.24 3.20
CA ILE A 25 -7.52 -18.52 3.56
C ILE A 25 -8.18 -17.89 2.34
N LEU A 26 -7.40 -17.26 1.46
CA LEU A 26 -7.91 -16.47 0.33
C LEU A 26 -7.69 -17.16 -1.02
N GLY A 27 -7.11 -18.36 -1.06
CA GLY A 27 -6.69 -18.97 -2.32
C GLY A 27 -5.63 -18.14 -3.05
N ALA A 28 -4.88 -17.30 -2.34
CA ALA A 28 -3.93 -16.38 -2.94
C ALA A 28 -2.78 -17.11 -3.62
N GLU A 29 -2.27 -16.54 -4.71
CA GLU A 29 -1.11 -17.06 -5.45
C GLU A 29 0.11 -16.18 -5.24
N ARG A 30 1.30 -16.78 -5.11
CA ARG A 30 2.57 -16.03 -5.06
C ARG A 30 2.91 -15.56 -6.47
N VAL A 31 3.10 -14.26 -6.65
CA VAL A 31 3.28 -13.66 -7.98
C VAL A 31 4.63 -12.98 -8.16
N ARG A 32 5.30 -12.58 -7.08
CA ARG A 32 6.62 -11.94 -7.17
C ARG A 32 7.37 -12.02 -5.84
N GLU A 33 8.69 -12.14 -5.94
CA GLU A 33 9.62 -12.00 -4.82
C GLU A 33 10.53 -10.79 -5.05
N GLY A 34 11.05 -10.20 -3.99
CA GLY A 34 12.03 -9.12 -4.11
C GLY A 34 12.48 -8.57 -2.76
N THR A 35 13.15 -7.41 -2.82
CA THR A 35 13.49 -6.62 -1.64
C THR A 35 13.05 -5.18 -1.85
N SER A 36 12.87 -4.47 -0.74
CA SER A 36 12.68 -3.02 -0.70
C SER A 36 13.79 -2.43 0.15
N ARG A 37 14.60 -1.57 -0.45
CA ARG A 37 15.64 -0.83 0.28
C ARG A 37 15.00 0.31 1.07
N LEU A 38 14.00 0.96 0.49
CA LEU A 38 13.25 2.04 1.13
C LEU A 38 12.62 1.58 2.45
N LEU A 39 12.06 0.37 2.46
CA LEU A 39 11.36 -0.17 3.64
C LEU A 39 12.26 -1.04 4.53
N GLY A 40 13.47 -1.40 4.05
CA GLY A 40 14.40 -2.28 4.76
C GLY A 40 13.90 -3.73 4.86
N ALA A 41 13.36 -4.29 3.78
CA ALA A 41 12.61 -5.55 3.83
C ALA A 41 12.87 -6.52 2.66
N ARG A 42 12.74 -7.82 2.95
CA ARG A 42 12.46 -8.87 1.98
C ARG A 42 10.94 -8.92 1.75
N ARG A 43 10.53 -9.09 0.51
CA ARG A 43 9.13 -8.96 0.10
C ARG A 43 8.67 -10.18 -0.68
N THR A 44 7.60 -10.81 -0.20
CA THR A 44 6.77 -11.73 -0.99
C THR A 44 5.49 -11.02 -1.40
N VAL A 45 5.19 -11.02 -2.69
CA VAL A 45 3.92 -10.50 -3.21
C VAL A 45 3.02 -11.67 -3.52
N VAL A 46 1.85 -11.67 -2.90
CA VAL A 46 0.74 -12.58 -3.22
C VAL A 46 -0.40 -11.82 -3.87
N GLN A 47 -1.19 -12.49 -4.70
CA GLN A 47 -2.38 -11.94 -5.33
C GLN A 47 -3.62 -12.72 -4.91
N ALA A 48 -4.70 -12.01 -4.59
CA ALA A 48 -6.03 -12.58 -4.44
C ALA A 48 -7.05 -11.61 -5.06
N GLY A 49 -7.93 -12.13 -5.90
CA GLY A 49 -8.63 -11.35 -6.89
C GLY A 49 -7.66 -10.68 -7.85
N VAL A 50 -7.89 -9.40 -8.11
CA VAL A 50 -6.95 -8.53 -8.86
C VAL A 50 -6.03 -7.69 -7.95
N SER A 51 -6.20 -7.79 -6.63
CA SER A 51 -5.43 -7.04 -5.64
C SER A 51 -4.19 -7.82 -5.18
N GLN A 52 -3.15 -7.08 -4.83
CA GLN A 52 -1.91 -7.66 -4.33
C GLN A 52 -1.72 -7.39 -2.84
N PHE A 53 -1.04 -8.30 -2.15
CA PHE A 53 -0.61 -8.13 -0.77
C PHE A 53 0.89 -8.32 -0.73
N GLU A 54 1.61 -7.36 -0.17
CA GLU A 54 3.06 -7.41 -0.02
C GLU A 54 3.38 -7.75 1.42
N LEU A 55 3.95 -8.93 1.61
CA LEU A 55 4.35 -9.50 2.89
C LEU A 55 5.82 -9.14 3.10
N LEU A 56 6.06 -8.20 4.02
CA LEU A 56 7.34 -7.56 4.24
C LEU A 56 7.99 -8.12 5.51
N GLU A 57 9.03 -8.91 5.34
CA GLU A 57 9.87 -9.41 6.41
C GLU A 57 11.12 -8.52 6.54
N PRO A 58 11.51 -8.07 7.76
CA PRO A 58 12.71 -7.26 7.92
C PRO A 58 13.95 -7.90 7.30
N ALA A 59 14.75 -7.09 6.61
CA ALA A 59 16.06 -7.47 6.08
C ALA A 59 17.22 -6.83 6.89
N GLY A 60 16.89 -6.10 7.95
CA GLY A 60 17.81 -5.32 8.78
C GLY A 60 17.04 -4.21 9.50
N GLU A 61 17.75 -3.17 9.92
CA GLU A 61 17.13 -1.95 10.41
C GLU A 61 16.30 -1.27 9.30
N GLY A 62 15.15 -0.70 9.64
CA GLY A 62 14.28 -0.04 8.67
C GLY A 62 12.84 0.07 9.14
N LEU A 63 11.99 0.65 8.28
CA LEU A 63 10.59 0.92 8.59
C LEU A 63 9.80 -0.33 9.01
N VAL A 64 10.06 -1.47 8.37
CA VAL A 64 9.39 -2.73 8.72
C VAL A 64 9.81 -3.23 10.10
N ALA A 65 11.10 -3.16 10.43
CA ALA A 65 11.59 -3.54 11.76
C ALA A 65 10.97 -2.65 12.85
N SER A 66 11.01 -1.32 12.65
CA SER A 66 10.42 -0.36 13.59
C SER A 66 8.90 -0.53 13.75
N HIS A 67 8.20 -0.92 12.69
CA HIS A 67 6.77 -1.23 12.77
C HIS A 67 6.51 -2.46 13.65
N LEU A 68 7.22 -3.56 13.41
CA LEU A 68 7.07 -4.79 14.20
C LEU A 68 7.43 -4.60 15.67
N GLU A 69 8.42 -3.77 15.98
CA GLU A 69 8.78 -3.44 17.37
C GLU A 69 7.67 -2.65 18.07
N ARG A 70 7.03 -1.73 17.36
CA ARG A 70 6.05 -0.81 17.94
C ARG A 70 4.64 -1.40 18.00
N TRP A 71 4.25 -2.17 16.98
CA TRP A 71 2.85 -2.57 16.73
C TRP A 71 2.68 -4.06 16.50
N ASP A 72 3.76 -4.85 16.51
CA ASP A 72 3.78 -6.24 16.03
C ASP A 72 3.41 -6.37 14.54
N GLU A 73 3.03 -7.56 14.07
CA GLU A 73 2.60 -7.77 12.69
C GLU A 73 1.33 -6.99 12.34
N GLY A 74 1.27 -6.40 11.15
CA GLY A 74 0.13 -5.58 10.79
C GLY A 74 0.26 -4.81 9.48
N ILE A 75 -0.75 -4.01 9.20
CA ILE A 75 -0.81 -3.16 8.00
C ILE A 75 0.20 -2.03 8.16
N LEU A 76 1.20 -2.01 7.29
CA LEU A 76 2.19 -0.95 7.23
C LEU A 76 1.72 0.19 6.33
N ALA A 77 1.13 -0.14 5.18
CA ALA A 77 0.67 0.83 4.20
C ALA A 77 -0.48 0.28 3.35
N VAL A 78 -1.26 1.19 2.79
CA VAL A 78 -2.21 0.91 1.71
C VAL A 78 -1.61 1.34 0.38
N GLY A 79 -1.97 0.67 -0.71
CA GLY A 79 -1.62 1.11 -2.04
C GLY A 79 -2.82 1.33 -2.96
N PHE A 80 -2.75 2.39 -3.75
CA PHE A 80 -3.73 2.75 -4.76
C PHE A 80 -3.09 2.77 -6.15
N SER A 81 -3.86 2.38 -7.17
CA SER A 81 -3.46 2.54 -8.56
C SER A 81 -3.87 3.92 -9.09
N ALA A 82 -3.07 4.47 -10.00
CA ALA A 82 -3.35 5.71 -10.70
C ALA A 82 -3.17 5.53 -12.22
N ALA A 83 -4.12 6.06 -12.99
CA ALA A 83 -4.06 6.03 -14.45
C ALA A 83 -2.85 6.81 -15.01
N ASP A 84 -2.46 7.89 -14.34
CA ASP A 84 -1.26 8.67 -14.63
C ASP A 84 -0.54 8.97 -13.31
N LEU A 85 0.48 8.16 -13.02
CA LEU A 85 1.25 8.27 -11.80
C LEU A 85 2.14 9.52 -11.78
N SER A 86 2.65 9.95 -12.95
CA SER A 86 3.53 11.12 -13.05
C SER A 86 2.76 12.41 -12.80
N ALA A 87 1.56 12.54 -13.37
CA ALA A 87 0.68 13.66 -13.11
C ALA A 87 0.24 13.68 -11.64
N LEU A 88 -0.03 12.52 -11.04
CA LEU A 88 -0.36 12.42 -9.62
C LEU A 88 0.82 12.84 -8.72
N GLY A 89 2.05 12.40 -9.01
CA GLY A 89 3.25 12.83 -8.31
C GLY A 89 3.44 14.35 -8.38
N SER A 90 3.33 14.93 -9.59
CA SER A 90 3.39 16.39 -9.78
C SER A 90 2.35 17.13 -8.95
N ARG A 91 1.13 16.59 -8.86
CA ARG A 91 0.04 17.15 -8.05
C ARG A 91 0.37 17.16 -6.56
N LEU A 92 0.93 16.07 -6.05
CA LEU A 92 1.36 15.94 -4.65
C LEU A 92 2.43 16.97 -4.30
N SER A 93 3.47 17.10 -5.14
CA SER A 93 4.54 18.07 -4.93
C SER A 93 4.02 19.52 -4.90
N GLN A 94 3.07 19.87 -5.78
CA GLN A 94 2.43 21.20 -5.80
C GLN A 94 1.63 21.50 -4.51
N ARG A 95 1.19 20.47 -3.79
CA ARG A 95 0.48 20.58 -2.51
C ARG A 95 1.40 20.43 -1.30
N GLY A 96 2.71 20.39 -1.52
CA GLY A 96 3.71 20.23 -0.47
C GLY A 96 3.78 18.82 0.13
N VAL A 97 3.15 17.83 -0.50
CA VAL A 97 3.24 16.42 -0.07
C VAL A 97 4.51 15.82 -0.66
N SER A 98 5.43 15.42 0.21
CA SER A 98 6.68 14.77 -0.19
C SER A 98 6.49 13.27 -0.38
N TYR A 99 7.25 12.68 -1.30
CA TYR A 99 7.25 11.24 -1.54
C TYR A 99 8.65 10.74 -1.93
N SER A 100 8.86 9.44 -1.78
CA SER A 100 10.03 8.72 -2.29
C SER A 100 9.64 7.81 -3.45
N GLU A 101 10.58 7.42 -4.29
CA GLU A 101 10.34 6.52 -5.41
C GLU A 101 11.09 5.20 -5.24
N GLU A 102 10.40 4.07 -5.47
CA GLU A 102 11.01 2.74 -5.53
C GLU A 102 10.17 1.86 -6.48
N ASP A 103 10.82 1.05 -7.32
CA ASP A 103 10.16 0.12 -8.26
C ASP A 103 9.10 0.78 -9.17
N GLY A 104 9.32 2.04 -9.57
CA GLY A 104 8.37 2.79 -10.41
C GLY A 104 7.08 3.19 -9.67
N ARG A 105 7.11 3.25 -8.34
CA ARG A 105 6.00 3.62 -7.47
C ARG A 105 6.38 4.77 -6.57
N LEU A 106 5.38 5.50 -6.10
CA LEU A 106 5.56 6.59 -5.13
C LEU A 106 5.20 6.11 -3.73
N TRP A 107 6.03 6.39 -2.75
CA TRP A 107 5.80 6.16 -1.33
C TRP A 107 5.58 7.50 -0.62
N VAL A 108 4.40 7.67 -0.03
CA VAL A 108 4.04 8.82 0.80
C VAL A 108 4.00 8.35 2.25
N ALA A 109 4.90 8.87 3.08
CA ALA A 109 4.99 8.50 4.48
C ALA A 109 3.79 9.05 5.29
N SER A 110 3.48 8.41 6.41
CA SER A 110 2.31 8.72 7.25
C SER A 110 2.32 10.11 7.88
N ASP A 111 3.48 10.77 7.96
CA ASP A 111 3.62 12.16 8.40
C ASP A 111 3.25 13.19 7.31
N GLN A 112 3.21 12.74 6.04
CA GLN A 112 2.76 13.52 4.89
C GLN A 112 1.27 13.31 4.58
N THR A 113 0.59 12.46 5.35
CA THR A 113 -0.85 12.19 5.23
C THR A 113 -1.51 12.28 6.61
N PRO A 114 -2.85 12.12 6.70
CA PRO A 114 -3.56 11.86 7.96
C PRO A 114 -3.20 10.52 8.63
N GLY A 115 -1.91 10.24 8.85
CA GLY A 115 -1.43 9.11 9.65
C GLY A 115 -1.27 7.77 8.92
N MET A 116 -1.51 7.72 7.60
CA MET A 116 -1.48 6.47 6.83
C MET A 116 -0.34 6.49 5.80
N ASN A 117 0.55 5.51 5.82
CA ASN A 117 1.51 5.34 4.72
C ASN A 117 0.74 4.93 3.44
N VAL A 118 1.10 5.55 2.32
CA VAL A 118 0.44 5.32 1.03
C VAL A 118 1.46 4.96 -0.03
N VAL A 119 1.17 3.91 -0.80
CA VAL A 119 1.88 3.57 -2.04
C VAL A 119 1.02 3.91 -3.24
N LEU A 120 1.58 4.59 -4.22
CA LEU A 120 0.90 4.88 -5.48
C LEU A 120 1.60 4.12 -6.60
N SER A 121 0.83 3.30 -7.31
CA SER A 121 1.33 2.47 -8.41
C SER A 121 0.67 2.87 -9.73
N PRO A 122 1.31 2.59 -10.88
CA PRO A 122 0.61 2.62 -12.15
C PRO A 122 -0.59 1.68 -12.12
N ASP A 123 -1.65 2.02 -12.86
CA ASP A 123 -2.74 1.07 -13.08
C ASP A 123 -2.28 -0.07 -14.00
N GLU A 124 -2.59 -1.29 -13.60
CA GLU A 124 -2.19 -2.51 -14.31
C GLU A 124 -3.37 -3.46 -14.35
N GLU A 125 -3.62 -4.05 -15.51
CA GLU A 125 -4.64 -5.09 -15.65
C GLU A 125 -4.08 -6.42 -15.13
N ARG A 126 -4.85 -7.13 -14.30
CA ARG A 126 -4.47 -8.44 -13.75
C ARG A 126 -5.63 -9.41 -13.89
N SER A 127 -5.32 -10.64 -14.29
CA SER A 127 -6.30 -11.73 -14.26
C SER A 127 -6.60 -12.11 -12.80
N PRO A 128 -7.87 -12.27 -12.40
CA PRO A 128 -8.22 -12.58 -11.02
C PRO A 128 -7.81 -14.02 -10.63
N VAL A 129 -7.37 -14.20 -9.39
CA VAL A 129 -7.02 -15.51 -8.78
C VAL A 129 -7.64 -15.65 -7.39
N GLY A 130 -7.67 -16.84 -6.81
CA GLY A 130 -8.16 -17.03 -5.44
C GLY A 130 -9.66 -16.78 -5.23
N LEU A 131 -10.03 -16.46 -3.98
CA LEU A 131 -11.40 -16.52 -3.48
C LEU A 131 -12.09 -15.16 -3.31
N ILE A 132 -11.34 -14.06 -3.44
CA ILE A 132 -11.89 -12.70 -3.39
C ILE A 132 -11.81 -12.04 -4.76
N LYS A 133 -12.59 -10.99 -4.98
CA LYS A 133 -12.60 -10.26 -6.26
C LYS A 133 -11.53 -9.17 -6.31
N TRP A 134 -11.44 -8.37 -5.25
CA TRP A 134 -10.48 -7.29 -5.04
C TRP A 134 -10.63 -6.73 -3.62
N LEU A 135 -9.68 -5.90 -3.20
CA LEU A 135 -9.82 -4.98 -2.07
C LEU A 135 -10.73 -3.83 -2.46
N TYR A 136 -11.88 -3.71 -1.78
CA TYR A 136 -12.87 -2.68 -2.11
C TYR A 136 -12.51 -1.32 -1.51
N GLU A 137 -12.12 -1.30 -0.24
CA GLU A 137 -11.84 -0.08 0.52
C GLU A 137 -10.77 -0.31 1.59
N VAL A 138 -10.24 0.78 2.11
CA VAL A 138 -9.44 0.81 3.33
C VAL A 138 -9.99 1.91 4.23
N THR A 139 -10.19 1.59 5.50
CA THR A 139 -10.66 2.54 6.50
C THR A 139 -9.48 3.07 7.30
N ASN A 140 -9.26 4.38 7.29
CA ASN A 140 -8.27 5.05 8.13
C ASN A 140 -8.94 5.60 9.38
N ILE A 141 -8.49 5.17 10.56
CA ILE A 141 -9.02 5.63 11.85
C ILE A 141 -8.25 6.88 12.26
N VAL A 142 -8.96 8.01 12.36
CA VAL A 142 -8.38 9.33 12.61
C VAL A 142 -9.25 10.11 13.61
N ASP A 143 -8.63 11.08 14.30
CA ASP A 143 -9.34 11.93 15.27
C ASP A 143 -10.32 12.91 14.60
N ASP A 144 -9.96 13.41 13.40
CA ASP A 144 -10.73 14.39 12.63
C ASP A 144 -10.96 13.89 11.20
N HIS A 145 -12.09 13.23 11.00
CA HIS A 145 -12.41 12.61 9.72
C HIS A 145 -12.74 13.63 8.61
N GLU A 146 -13.27 14.81 8.96
CA GLU A 146 -13.59 15.85 7.97
C GLU A 146 -12.32 16.45 7.39
N ARG A 147 -11.36 16.78 8.26
CA ARG A 147 -10.04 17.26 7.83
C ARG A 147 -9.30 16.21 7.03
N ALA A 148 -9.34 14.94 7.45
CA ALA A 148 -8.70 13.85 6.72
C ALA A 148 -9.33 13.65 5.33
N ALA A 149 -10.66 13.66 5.23
CA ALA A 149 -11.37 13.55 3.97
C ALA A 149 -11.04 14.71 3.02
N ALA A 150 -11.06 15.96 3.52
CA ALA A 150 -10.68 17.14 2.75
C ALA A 150 -9.24 17.05 2.22
N PHE A 151 -8.30 16.59 3.07
CA PHE A 151 -6.92 16.35 2.64
C PHE A 151 -6.85 15.33 1.50
N TYR A 152 -7.46 14.15 1.66
CA TYR A 152 -7.38 13.11 0.63
C TYR A 152 -8.06 13.50 -0.67
N ALA A 153 -9.19 14.22 -0.60
CA ALA A 153 -9.86 14.75 -1.76
C ALA A 153 -8.98 15.74 -2.54
N ASP A 154 -8.34 16.70 -1.86
CA ASP A 154 -7.44 17.63 -2.55
C ASP A 154 -6.15 16.94 -3.02
N ALA A 155 -5.45 16.21 -2.15
CA ALA A 155 -4.16 15.59 -2.48
C ALA A 155 -4.26 14.64 -3.67
N PHE A 156 -5.27 13.77 -3.69
CA PHE A 156 -5.43 12.75 -4.73
C PHE A 156 -6.39 13.14 -5.87
N GLY A 157 -6.98 14.33 -5.78
CA GLY A 157 -7.91 14.85 -6.78
C GLY A 157 -9.17 13.99 -6.86
N LEU A 158 -9.74 13.65 -5.71
CA LEU A 158 -11.00 12.91 -5.61
C LEU A 158 -12.18 13.89 -5.59
N ASP A 159 -13.35 13.42 -6.00
CA ASP A 159 -14.59 14.18 -5.88
C ASP A 159 -15.13 14.04 -4.44
N PRO A 160 -15.15 15.10 -3.63
CA PRO A 160 -15.62 15.02 -2.24
C PRO A 160 -17.13 14.80 -2.12
N ALA A 161 -17.89 14.92 -3.21
CA ALA A 161 -19.33 14.68 -3.24
C ALA A 161 -19.70 13.22 -3.54
N ARG A 162 -18.71 12.33 -3.74
CA ARG A 162 -18.89 10.93 -4.13
C ARG A 162 -18.18 9.96 -3.21
#